data_AF-A0A547NQZ8-F1
#
_entry.id   AF-A0A547NQZ8-F1
#
_cell.length_a   1.000
_cell.length_b   1.000
_cell.length_c   1.000
_cell.angle_alpha   90.00
_cell.angle_beta   90.00
_cell.angle_gamma   90.00
#
_symmetry.space_group_name_H-M   'P 1'
#
loop_
_entity.id
_entity.type
_entity.pdbx_description
1 polymer ?
#
loop_
_entity_poly.entity_id
_entity_poly.type
_entity_poly.pdbx_seq_one_letter_code
_entity_poly.pdbx_strand_id
1 'polypeptide(L)'
;MKPIIATESEQPELYALVERERPAINRAVNKMAKQMRGLSDVSQKVAIAQLTATWALANYPEDVDLALSLSEAIRHQTDIYLREVAKAGVRH
;
A
#
# COMPACT_ATOMS: atom_id res chain seq x y z
N MET A 1 -4.58 -12.97 14.06
CA MET A 1 -5.80 -13.22 13.26
C MET A 1 -5.40 -13.38 11.80
N LYS A 2 -5.98 -14.30 11.01
CA LYS A 2 -5.71 -14.30 9.56
C LYS A 2 -6.33 -13.03 8.95
N PRO A 3 -5.62 -12.30 8.07
CA PRO A 3 -6.21 -11.17 7.37
C PRO A 3 -7.43 -11.66 6.58
N ILE A 4 -8.57 -11.00 6.77
CA ILE A 4 -9.73 -11.21 5.90
C ILE A 4 -9.41 -10.45 4.61
N ILE A 5 -9.14 -11.19 3.55
CA ILE A 5 -8.91 -10.61 2.22
C ILE A 5 -10.22 -10.77 1.48
N ALA A 6 -10.94 -9.67 1.29
CA ALA A 6 -12.12 -9.67 0.45
C ALA A 6 -11.71 -9.97 -1.00
N THR A 7 -12.44 -10.86 -1.64
CA THR A 7 -12.31 -11.20 -3.06
C THR A 7 -13.05 -10.19 -3.92
N GLU A 8 -12.74 -10.16 -5.22
CA GLU A 8 -13.46 -9.34 -6.20
C GLU A 8 -14.97 -9.65 -6.20
N SER A 9 -15.36 -10.92 -6.01
CA SER A 9 -16.76 -11.30 -5.86
C SER A 9 -17.43 -10.78 -4.60
N GLU A 10 -16.67 -10.57 -3.52
CA GLU A 10 -17.20 -10.06 -2.24
C GLU A 10 -17.28 -8.53 -2.21
N GLN A 11 -16.44 -7.83 -2.99
CA GLN A 11 -16.37 -6.36 -3.02
C GLN A 11 -16.21 -5.81 -4.46
N PRO A 12 -17.14 -6.11 -5.39
CA PRO A 12 -16.94 -5.84 -6.81
C PRO A 12 -16.80 -4.35 -7.13
N GLU A 13 -17.50 -3.48 -6.39
CA GLU A 13 -17.45 -2.03 -6.60
C GLU A 13 -16.08 -1.44 -6.22
N LEU A 14 -15.47 -1.90 -5.13
CA LEU A 14 -14.15 -1.46 -4.69
C LEU A 14 -13.06 -1.92 -5.67
N TYR A 15 -13.17 -3.16 -6.15
CA TYR A 15 -12.26 -3.68 -7.17
C TYR A 15 -12.36 -2.89 -8.47
N ALA A 16 -13.59 -2.64 -8.96
CA ALA A 16 -13.82 -1.84 -10.16
C ALA A 16 -13.26 -0.41 -10.03
N LEU A 17 -13.41 0.20 -8.86
CA LEU A 17 -12.85 1.52 -8.55
C LEU A 17 -11.32 1.52 -8.64
N VAL A 18 -10.67 0.56 -7.97
CA VAL A 18 -9.21 0.45 -7.96
C VAL A 18 -8.68 0.14 -9.37
N GLU A 19 -9.33 -0.73 -10.13
CA GLU A 19 -8.94 -1.03 -11.52
C GLU A 19 -9.03 0.19 -12.42
N ARG A 20 -10.14 0.95 -12.33
CA ARG A 20 -10.32 2.20 -13.07
C ARG A 20 -9.20 3.20 -12.77
N GLU A 21 -8.73 3.26 -11.52
CA GLU A 21 -7.73 4.21 -11.07
C GLU A 21 -6.28 3.69 -11.17
N ARG A 22 -6.10 2.39 -11.45
CA ARG A 22 -4.81 1.70 -11.52
C ARG A 22 -3.75 2.43 -12.37
N PRO A 23 -4.06 2.98 -13.56
CA PRO A 23 -3.07 3.74 -14.32
C PRO A 23 -2.58 4.99 -13.60
N ALA A 24 -3.46 5.71 -12.89
CA ALA A 24 -3.09 6.90 -12.13
C ALA A 24 -2.30 6.53 -10.87
N ILE A 25 -2.72 5.48 -10.16
CA ILE A 25 -2.02 4.90 -9.01
C ILE A 25 -0.58 4.55 -9.40
N ASN A 26 -0.39 3.80 -10.48
CA ASN A 26 0.93 3.38 -10.96
C ASN A 26 1.83 4.59 -11.32
N ARG A 27 1.28 5.65 -11.92
CA ARG A 27 2.05 6.86 -12.22
C ARG A 27 2.48 7.58 -10.93
N ALA A 28 1.59 7.70 -9.95
CA ALA A 28 1.89 8.34 -8.67
C ALA A 28 2.99 7.58 -7.90
N VAL A 29 2.83 6.25 -7.77
CA VAL A 29 3.82 5.39 -7.11
C VAL A 29 5.18 5.48 -7.79
N ASN A 30 5.23 5.41 -9.12
CA ASN A 30 6.49 5.53 -9.87
C ASN A 30 7.17 6.90 -9.68
N LYS A 31 6.38 7.98 -9.58
CA LYS A 31 6.92 9.32 -9.31
C LYS A 31 7.55 9.39 -7.92
N MET A 32 6.87 8.86 -6.91
CA MET A 32 7.38 8.83 -5.54
C MET A 32 8.63 7.94 -5.41
N ALA A 33 8.61 6.77 -6.04
CA ALA A 33 9.77 5.88 -6.08
C ALA A 33 11.00 6.56 -6.70
N LYS A 34 10.81 7.37 -7.76
CA LYS A 34 11.91 8.15 -8.36
C LYS A 34 12.53 9.15 -7.38
N GLN A 35 11.71 9.80 -6.53
CA GLN A 35 12.21 10.77 -5.55
C GLN A 35 13.10 10.13 -4.47
N MET A 36 12.95 8.83 -4.23
CA MET A 36 13.71 8.10 -3.21
C MET A 36 15.00 7.44 -3.73
N ARG A 37 15.27 7.45 -5.05
CA ARG A 37 16.40 6.71 -5.67
C ARG A 37 17.80 7.08 -5.18
N GLY A 38 17.98 8.29 -4.62
CA GLY A 38 19.27 8.74 -4.08
C GLY A 38 19.54 8.33 -2.62
N LEU A 39 18.56 7.72 -1.96
CA LEU A 39 18.66 7.30 -0.56
C LEU A 39 19.18 5.86 -0.45
N SER A 40 19.84 5.54 0.67
CA SER A 40 20.16 4.14 1.00
C SER A 40 18.89 3.31 1.17
N ASP A 41 18.99 1.99 1.01
CA ASP A 41 17.90 1.04 1.23
C ASP A 41 17.17 1.23 2.58
N VAL A 42 17.93 1.38 3.68
CA VAL A 42 17.39 1.66 5.01
C VAL A 42 16.66 3.01 5.04
N SER A 43 17.22 4.03 4.40
CA SER A 43 16.61 5.36 4.36
C SER A 43 15.33 5.38 3.52
N GLN A 44 15.28 4.63 2.41
CA GLN A 44 14.06 4.44 1.60
C GLN A 44 12.97 3.77 2.43
N LYS A 45 13.33 2.73 3.22
CA LYS A 45 12.40 2.07 4.14
C LYS A 45 11.83 3.04 5.18
N VAL A 46 12.68 3.87 5.80
CA VAL A 46 12.25 4.87 6.78
C VAL A 46 11.35 5.92 6.14
N ALA A 47 11.68 6.40 4.94
CA ALA A 47 10.85 7.37 4.21
C ALA A 47 9.45 6.83 3.93
N ILE A 48 9.33 5.56 3.49
CA ILE A 48 8.03 4.90 3.27
C ILE A 48 7.26 4.80 4.60
N ALA A 49 7.92 4.40 5.69
CA ALA A 49 7.27 4.31 7.00
C ALA A 49 6.75 5.66 7.49
N GLN A 50 7.53 6.74 7.35
CA GLN A 50 7.12 8.10 7.71
C GLN A 50 5.94 8.59 6.87
N LEU A 51 5.96 8.29 5.57
CA LEU A 51 4.86 8.65 4.69
C LEU A 51 3.56 7.92 5.08
N THR A 52 3.64 6.61 5.35
CA THR A 52 2.50 5.81 5.82
C THR A 52 1.94 6.36 7.12
N ALA A 53 2.80 6.68 8.10
CA ALA A 53 2.38 7.26 9.37
C ALA A 53 1.71 8.62 9.18
N THR A 54 2.28 9.49 8.34
CA THR A 54 1.72 10.81 8.01
C THR A 54 0.32 10.68 7.41
N TRP A 55 0.13 9.75 6.47
CA TRP A 55 -1.16 9.52 5.85
C TRP A 55 -2.17 8.90 6.83
N ALA A 56 -1.76 7.93 7.66
CA ALA A 56 -2.63 7.32 8.66
C ALA A 56 -3.14 8.35 9.68
N LEU A 57 -2.24 9.19 10.20
CA LEU A 57 -2.60 10.28 11.12
C LEU A 57 -3.43 11.38 10.44
N ALA A 58 -3.30 11.59 9.14
CA ALA A 58 -4.18 12.52 8.42
C ALA A 58 -5.63 11.99 8.32
N ASN A 59 -5.83 10.67 8.30
CA ASN A 59 -7.17 10.06 8.27
C ASN A 59 -7.76 9.89 9.67
N TYR A 60 -6.92 9.58 10.65
CA TYR A 60 -7.31 9.34 12.05
C TYR A 60 -6.44 10.18 13.00
N PRO A 61 -6.58 11.51 13.01
CA PRO A 61 -5.69 12.40 13.75
C PRO A 61 -5.83 12.28 15.27
N GLU A 62 -7.01 11.90 15.75
CA GLU A 62 -7.36 11.82 17.17
C GLU A 62 -7.41 10.37 17.69
N ASP A 63 -7.27 9.38 16.80
CA ASP A 63 -7.39 7.96 17.12
C ASP A 63 -6.15 7.20 16.65
N VAL A 64 -5.19 7.09 17.56
CA VAL A 64 -3.92 6.40 17.33
C VAL A 64 -4.14 4.91 17.08
N ASP A 65 -5.14 4.29 17.72
CA ASP A 65 -5.41 2.86 17.56
C ASP A 65 -5.97 2.56 16.16
N LEU A 66 -6.82 3.43 15.63
CA LEU A 66 -7.26 3.35 14.23
C LEU A 66 -6.13 3.68 13.24
N ALA A 67 -5.27 4.66 13.53
CA ALA A 67 -4.11 4.94 12.70
C ALA A 67 -3.13 3.74 12.64
N LEU A 68 -2.89 3.08 13.77
CA LEU A 68 -2.10 1.85 13.84
C LEU A 68 -2.76 0.70 13.07
N SER A 69 -4.08 0.54 13.21
CA SER A 69 -4.84 -0.48 12.48
C SER A 69 -4.77 -0.27 10.96
N LEU A 70 -4.84 0.98 10.50
CA LEU A 70 -4.69 1.34 9.10
C LEU A 70 -3.28 1.07 8.57
N SER A 71 -2.24 1.37 9.35
CA SER A 71 -0.86 1.04 9.00
C SER A 71 -0.67 -0.48 8.82
N GLU A 72 -1.28 -1.29 9.70
CA GLU A 72 -1.23 -2.75 9.59
C GLU A 72 -2.00 -3.27 8.36
N ALA A 73 -3.14 -2.66 8.03
CA ALA A 73 -3.88 -2.98 6.82
C ALA A 73 -3.05 -2.71 5.54
N ILE A 74 -2.29 -1.61 5.49
CA ILE A 74 -1.38 -1.32 4.37
C ILE A 74 -0.27 -2.37 4.26
N ARG A 75 0.29 -2.80 5.39
CA ARG A 75 1.30 -3.88 5.42
C ARG A 75 0.71 -5.17 4.85
N HIS A 76 -0.50 -5.53 5.24
CA HIS A 76 -1.20 -6.68 4.67
C HIS A 76 -1.45 -6.55 3.16
N GLN A 77 -1.85 -5.37 2.69
CA GLN A 77 -2.03 -5.13 1.25
C GLN A 77 -0.70 -5.27 0.48
N THR A 78 0.41 -4.85 1.08
CA THR A 78 1.76 -5.05 0.52
C THR A 78 2.08 -6.53 0.39
N ASP A 79 1.81 -7.33 1.42
CA ASP A 79 2.01 -8.79 1.38
C ASP A 79 1.19 -9.46 0.27
N ILE A 80 -0.04 -8.99 0.02
CA ILE A 80 -0.89 -9.48 -1.08
C ILE A 80 -0.22 -9.21 -2.42
N TYR A 81 0.17 -7.96 -2.70
CA TYR A 81 0.81 -7.61 -3.96
C TYR A 81 2.11 -8.38 -4.21
N LEU A 82 2.94 -8.57 -3.18
CA LEU A 82 4.18 -9.35 -3.31
C LEU A 82 3.89 -10.82 -3.67
N ARG A 83 2.86 -11.42 -3.07
CA ARG A 83 2.45 -12.80 -3.38
C ARG A 83 1.86 -12.91 -4.80
N GLU A 84 1.12 -11.91 -5.25
CA GLU A 84 0.57 -11.87 -6.61
C GLU A 84 1.67 -11.75 -7.67
N VAL A 85 2.64 -10.85 -7.45
CA VAL A 85 3.82 -10.72 -8.32
C VAL A 85 4.60 -12.04 -8.39
N ALA A 86 4.80 -12.70 -7.24
CA ALA A 86 5.46 -14.00 -7.19
C ALA A 86 4.71 -15.09 -7.98
N LYS A 87 3.37 -15.12 -7.89
CA LYS A 87 2.52 -16.05 -8.67
C LYS A 87 2.56 -15.78 -10.17
N ALA A 88 2.64 -14.50 -10.57
CA ALA A 88 2.69 -14.10 -11.97
C ALA A 88 4.04 -14.41 -12.65
N GLY A 89 5.04 -14.92 -11.92
CA GLY A 89 6.36 -15.26 -12.46
C GLY A 89 7.17 -14.03 -12.91
N VAL A 90 6.69 -12.82 -12.62
CA VAL A 90 7.35 -11.57 -12.99
C VAL A 90 8.50 -11.32 -12.02
N ARG A 91 9.71 -11.67 -12.44
CA ARG A 91 10.94 -11.17 -11.80
C ARG A 91 11.18 -9.75 -12.33
N HIS A 92 11.01 -8.75 -11.47
CA HIS A 92 11.43 -7.38 -11.73
C HIS A 92 12.95 -7.27 -11.81
#